data_AF-A0A8T3U3T0-F1
#
_entry.id   AF-A0A8T3U3T0-F1
#
_cell.length_a   1.000
_cell.length_b   1.000
_cell.length_c   1.000
_cell.angle_alpha   90.00
_cell.angle_beta   90.00
_cell.angle_gamma   90.00
#
_symmetry.space_group_name_H-M   'P 1'
#
loop_
_entity.id
_entity.type
_entity.pdbx_description
1 polymer ?
#
loop_
_entity_poly.entity_id
_entity_poly.type
_entity_poly.pdbx_seq_one_letter_code
_entity_poly.pdbx_strand_id
1 'polypeptide(L)'
;MISLNLQVFLAIGIIIYIFLMIKQLLKNNLQSSFLTFYFVSTLILIGAILMPKFVDKFSKILGFETTSNMIFLITIFILFYIVFNLTLKLSKEQERIVNLTQEMSILKSKVEKLNKKEEK
;
A
#
# COMPACT_ATOMS: atom_id res chain seq x y z
N MET A 1 19.74 23.87 -6.22
CA MET A 1 19.82 23.49 -4.79
C MET A 1 18.40 23.23 -4.35
N ILE A 2 18.12 22.05 -3.79
CA ILE A 2 16.85 21.78 -3.12
C ILE A 2 16.65 22.89 -2.08
N SER A 3 15.53 23.62 -2.18
CA SER A 3 15.21 24.65 -1.20
C SER A 3 14.95 23.97 0.15
N LEU A 4 15.38 24.61 1.24
CA LEU A 4 15.21 24.12 2.61
C LEU A 4 13.76 23.70 2.88
N ASN A 5 12.81 24.41 2.29
CA ASN A 5 11.37 24.14 2.35
C ASN A 5 11.00 22.76 1.77
N LEU A 6 11.56 22.39 0.62
CA LEU A 6 11.28 21.09 -0.02
C LEU A 6 11.91 19.94 0.78
N GLN A 7 13.07 20.18 1.37
CA GLN A 7 13.77 19.21 2.20
C GLN A 7 13.00 18.92 3.50
N VAL A 8 12.43 19.96 4.13
CA VAL A 8 11.58 19.83 5.31
C VAL A 8 10.26 19.12 4.97
N PHE A 9 9.62 19.45 3.85
CA PHE A 9 8.40 18.78 3.40
C PHE A 9 8.61 17.28 3.18
N LEU A 10 9.72 16.89 2.54
CA LEU A 10 10.08 15.49 2.32
C LEU A 10 10.38 14.77 3.63
N ALA A 11 11.10 15.42 4.55
CA ALA A 11 11.36 14.86 5.88
C ALA A 11 10.06 14.58 6.64
N ILE A 12 9.10 15.50 6.60
CA ILE A 12 7.77 15.31 7.23
C ILE A 12 7.00 14.16 6.58
N GLY A 13 6.95 14.10 5.24
CA GLY A 13 6.28 13.01 4.52
C GLY A 13 6.85 11.62 4.85
N ILE A 14 8.16 11.54 5.07
CA ILE A 14 8.86 10.31 5.43
C ILE A 14 8.63 9.94 6.90
N ILE A 15 8.58 10.91 7.81
CA ILE A 15 8.19 10.66 9.21
C ILE A 15 6.76 10.09 9.26
N ILE A 16 5.84 10.65 8.47
CA ILE A 16 4.47 10.14 8.35
C ILE A 16 4.48 8.73 7.75
N TYR A 17 5.28 8.46 6.72
CA TYR A 17 5.42 7.12 6.14
C TYR A 17 5.92 6.10 7.16
N ILE A 18 6.99 6.42 7.90
CA ILE A 18 7.55 5.57 8.96
C ILE A 18 6.52 5.34 10.06
N PHE A 19 5.78 6.38 10.48
CA PHE A 19 4.73 6.25 11.47
C PHE A 19 3.59 5.34 11.01
N LEU A 20 3.12 5.48 9.76
CA LEU A 20 2.11 4.60 9.17
C LEU A 20 2.62 3.16 9.08
N MET A 21 3.89 2.98 8.74
CA MET A 21 4.54 1.67 8.67
C MET A 21 4.60 1.02 10.05
N ILE A 22 5.06 1.73 11.08
CA ILE A 22 5.05 1.30 12.49
C ILE A 22 3.63 0.96 12.95
N LYS A 23 2.63 1.79 12.62
CA LYS A 23 1.23 1.52 12.95
C LYS A 23 0.72 0.24 12.29
N GLN A 24 1.14 -0.04 11.05
CA GLN A 24 0.79 -1.25 10.31
C GLN A 24 1.52 -2.49 10.84
N LEU A 25 2.75 -2.31 11.34
CA LEU A 25 3.54 -3.31 12.06
C LEU A 25 2.88 -3.74 13.36
N LEU A 26 2.50 -2.78 14.21
CA LEU A 26 1.87 -3.05 15.50
C LEU A 26 0.46 -3.66 15.36
N LYS A 27 -0.21 -3.49 14.22
CA LYS A 27 -1.55 -4.07 13.98
C LYS A 27 -1.53 -5.57 13.66
N ASN A 28 -0.37 -6.24 13.73
CA ASN A 28 -0.21 -7.70 13.79
C ASN A 28 -0.85 -8.53 12.65
N ASN A 29 -0.95 -8.00 11.43
CA ASN A 29 -1.39 -8.75 10.24
C ASN A 29 -0.27 -8.98 9.20
N LEU A 30 0.99 -8.76 9.55
CA LEU A 30 2.10 -9.01 8.63
C LEU A 30 2.55 -10.46 8.78
N GLN A 31 2.24 -11.28 7.78
CA GLN A 31 3.02 -12.49 7.51
C GLN A 31 4.50 -12.07 7.50
N SER A 32 5.35 -12.73 8.28
CA SER A 32 6.75 -12.36 8.57
C SER A 32 7.59 -11.96 7.34
N SER A 33 7.20 -12.36 6.14
CA SER A 33 7.85 -11.99 4.88
C SER A 33 7.72 -10.51 4.49
N PHE A 34 6.60 -9.83 4.80
CA PHE A 34 6.40 -8.42 4.43
C PHE A 34 7.19 -7.46 5.34
N LEU A 35 7.40 -7.84 6.60
CA LEU A 35 8.15 -7.08 7.59
C LEU A 35 9.57 -6.73 7.10
N THR A 36 10.27 -7.73 6.54
CA THR A 36 11.63 -7.59 6.00
C THR A 36 11.67 -6.62 4.83
N PHE A 37 10.68 -6.66 3.94
CA PHE A 37 10.59 -5.74 2.79
C PHE A 37 10.47 -4.28 3.25
N TYR A 38 9.59 -4.01 4.22
CA TYR A 38 9.41 -2.66 4.72
C TYR A 38 10.63 -2.13 5.50
N PHE A 39 11.32 -3.00 6.26
CA PHE A 39 12.54 -2.63 6.96
C PHE A 39 13.66 -2.24 5.97
N VAL A 40 13.87 -3.04 4.91
CA VAL A 40 14.84 -2.74 3.85
C VAL A 40 14.45 -1.46 3.08
N SER A 41 13.16 -1.28 2.77
CA SER A 41 12.67 -0.05 2.13
C SER A 41 12.93 1.19 2.97
N THR A 42 12.83 1.09 4.30
CA THR A 42 13.10 2.20 5.23
C THR A 42 14.58 2.55 5.26
N LEU A 43 15.47 1.55 5.25
CA LEU A 43 16.92 1.74 5.17
C LEU A 43 17.35 2.45 3.87
N ILE A 44 16.79 2.05 2.73
CA ILE A 44 17.06 2.69 1.43
C ILE A 44 16.60 4.15 1.45
N LEU A 45 15.44 4.43 2.06
CA LEU A 45 14.87 5.77 2.15
C LEU A 45 15.74 6.70 3.01
N ILE A 46 16.28 6.20 4.13
CA ILE A 46 17.25 6.93 4.97
C ILE A 46 18.52 7.26 4.18
N GLY A 47 19.02 6.30 3.39
CA GLY A 47 20.19 6.51 2.53
C GLY A 47 19.98 7.59 1.45
N ALA A 48 18.77 7.67 0.89
CA ALA A 48 18.43 8.69 -0.11
C ALA A 48 18.46 10.13 0.47
N ILE A 49 18.10 10.30 1.75
CA ILE A 49 18.12 11.61 2.45
C ILE A 49 19.55 12.05 2.75
N LEU A 50 20.43 11.13 3.14
CA LEU A 50 21.84 11.42 3.41
C LEU A 50 22.59 11.88 2.15
N MET A 51 22.06 11.59 0.95
CA MET A 51 22.73 11.93 -0.30
C MET A 51 21.82 12.62 -1.35
N PRO A 52 21.37 13.88 -1.08
CA PRO A 52 20.50 14.65 -1.98
C PRO A 52 21.17 14.96 -3.33
N LYS A 53 22.51 14.95 -3.37
CA LYS A 53 23.30 15.16 -4.59
C LYS A 53 23.04 14.07 -5.65
N PHE A 54 22.69 12.85 -5.26
CA PHE A 54 22.32 11.78 -6.20
C PHE A 54 20.97 12.07 -6.86
N VAL A 55 19.98 12.49 -6.08
CA VAL A 55 18.63 12.80 -6.56
C VAL A 55 18.65 13.98 -7.54
N ASP A 56 19.40 15.04 -7.22
CA ASP A 56 19.60 16.18 -8.13
C ASP A 56 20.32 15.78 -9.43
N LYS A 57 21.27 14.83 -9.37
CA LYS A 57 21.98 14.32 -10.55
C LYS A 57 21.04 13.52 -11.46
N PHE A 58 20.19 12.67 -10.88
CA PHE A 58 19.17 11.93 -11.61
C PHE A 58 18.11 12.84 -12.24
N SER A 59 17.64 13.86 -11.52
CA SER A 59 16.69 14.85 -12.04
C SER A 59 17.23 15.56 -13.28
N LYS A 60 18.53 15.90 -13.29
CA LYS A 60 19.18 16.51 -14.45
C LYS A 60 19.34 15.55 -15.62
N ILE A 61 19.68 14.28 -15.37
CA ILE A 61 19.80 13.25 -16.42
C ILE A 61 18.44 13.01 -17.10
N LEU A 62 17.36 12.98 -16.32
CA LEU A 62 16.00 12.79 -16.82
C LEU A 62 15.40 14.05 -17.47
N GLY A 63 16.09 15.19 -17.42
CA GLY A 63 15.66 16.43 -18.08
C GLY A 63 14.59 17.24 -17.30
N PHE A 64 14.43 17.02 -15.99
CA PHE A 64 13.51 17.81 -15.18
C PHE A 64 14.15 19.14 -14.75
N GLU A 65 13.42 20.23 -14.96
CA GLU A 65 13.85 21.60 -14.63
C GLU A 65 13.98 21.83 -13.12
N THR A 66 13.08 21.23 -12.33
CA THR A 66 13.15 21.24 -10.86
C THR A 66 13.00 19.83 -10.30
N THR A 67 13.81 19.51 -9.29
CA THR A 67 13.77 18.24 -8.55
C THR A 67 12.39 18.02 -7.91
N SER A 68 11.68 19.10 -7.56
CA SER A 68 10.31 19.05 -7.01
C SER A 68 9.31 18.43 -7.97
N ASN A 69 9.35 18.81 -9.25
CA ASN A 69 8.40 18.30 -10.26
C ASN A 69 8.60 16.80 -10.51
N MET A 70 9.86 16.36 -10.53
CA MET A 70 10.20 14.93 -10.63
C MET A 70 9.61 14.15 -9.45
N ILE A 71 9.82 14.64 -8.22
CA ILE A 71 9.31 13.99 -7.00
C ILE A 71 7.78 13.94 -7.01
N PHE A 72 7.11 15.02 -7.43
CA PHE A 72 5.64 15.06 -7.53
C PHE A 72 5.11 14.01 -8.50
N LEU A 73 5.70 13.92 -9.69
CA LEU A 73 5.32 12.94 -10.71
C LEU A 73 5.54 11.49 -10.23
N ILE A 74 6.71 11.20 -9.63
CA ILE A 74 7.00 9.89 -9.03
C ILE A 74 5.99 9.55 -7.94
N THR A 75 5.64 10.52 -7.09
CA THR A 75 4.66 10.33 -6.01
C THR A 75 3.28 9.99 -6.56
N ILE A 76 2.83 10.66 -7.63
CA ILE A 76 1.56 10.34 -8.30
C ILE A 76 1.57 8.93 -8.86
N PHE A 77 2.65 8.52 -9.54
CA PHE A 77 2.75 7.16 -10.08
C PHE A 77 2.73 6.08 -8.98
N ILE A 78 3.45 6.31 -7.87
CA ILE A 78 3.42 5.40 -6.71
C ILE A 78 2.02 5.35 -6.11
N LEU A 79 1.36 6.49 -5.93
CA LEU A 79 0.00 6.56 -5.42
C LEU A 79 -0.96 5.77 -6.32
N PHE A 80 -0.89 5.99 -7.63
CA PHE A 80 -1.70 5.28 -8.61
C PHE A 80 -1.46 3.77 -8.55
N TYR A 81 -0.20 3.34 -8.46
CA TYR A 81 0.14 1.93 -8.31
C TYR A 81 -0.44 1.32 -7.03
N ILE A 82 -0.37 2.03 -5.90
CA ILE A 82 -0.95 1.59 -4.63
C ILE A 82 -2.47 1.45 -4.75
N VAL A 83 -3.14 2.48 -5.27
CA VAL A 83 -4.60 2.49 -5.46
C VAL A 83 -5.01 1.35 -6.39
N PHE A 84 -4.32 1.16 -7.51
CA PHE A 84 -4.59 0.08 -8.44
C PHE A 84 -4.47 -1.31 -7.78
N ASN A 85 -3.40 -1.55 -7.01
CA ASN A 85 -3.24 -2.80 -6.27
C ASN A 85 -4.32 -3.00 -5.21
N LEU A 86 -4.74 -1.91 -4.54
CA LEU A 86 -5.83 -1.94 -3.58
C LEU A 86 -7.14 -2.33 -4.26
N THR A 87 -7.45 -1.72 -5.42
CA THR A 87 -8.63 -2.05 -6.23
C THR A 87 -8.62 -3.52 -6.66
N LEU A 88 -7.48 -4.05 -7.11
CA LEU A 88 -7.35 -5.48 -7.46
C LEU A 88 -7.62 -6.41 -6.27
N LYS A 89 -7.07 -6.09 -5.10
CA LYS A 89 -7.32 -6.88 -3.88
C LYS A 89 -8.78 -6.80 -3.45
N LEU A 90 -9.36 -5.60 -3.48
CA LEU A 90 -10.76 -5.36 -3.14
C LEU A 90 -11.70 -6.15 -4.06
N SER A 91 -11.41 -6.19 -5.37
CA SER A 91 -12.18 -6.95 -6.34
C SER A 91 -12.17 -8.46 -6.02
N LYS A 92 -11.03 -9.04 -5.66
CA LYS A 92 -10.94 -10.46 -5.26
C LYS A 92 -11.69 -10.75 -3.96
N GLU A 93 -11.61 -9.86 -2.99
CA GLU A 93 -12.37 -10.01 -1.73
C GLU A 93 -13.88 -9.90 -1.97
N GLN A 94 -14.32 -9.01 -2.87
CA GLN A 94 -15.72 -8.91 -3.26
C GLN A 94 -16.22 -10.23 -3.90
N GLU A 95 -15.44 -10.84 -4.77
CA GLU A 95 -15.76 -12.15 -5.37
C GLU A 95 -15.89 -13.25 -4.31
N ARG A 96 -14.98 -13.29 -3.33
CA ARG A 96 -15.05 -14.24 -2.19
C ARG A 96 -16.31 -14.06 -1.37
N ILE A 97 -16.72 -12.82 -1.09
CA ILE A 97 -17.96 -12.52 -0.36
C ILE A 97 -19.18 -13.03 -1.12
N VAL A 98 -19.22 -12.85 -2.44
CA VAL A 98 -20.31 -13.36 -3.29
C VAL A 98 -20.38 -14.88 -3.21
N ASN A 99 -19.25 -15.57 -3.39
CA ASN A 99 -19.21 -17.04 -3.34
C ASN A 99 -19.65 -17.59 -1.97
N LEU A 100 -19.15 -17.02 -0.87
CA LEU A 100 -19.55 -17.40 0.48
C LEU A 100 -21.06 -17.16 0.74
N THR A 101 -21.61 -16.08 0.20
CA THR A 101 -23.05 -15.78 0.32
C THR A 101 -23.90 -16.80 -0.45
N GLN A 102 -23.43 -17.24 -1.62
CA GLN A 102 -24.09 -18.29 -2.40
C GLN A 102 -24.04 -19.65 -1.69
N GLU A 103 -22.87 -20.05 -1.19
CA GLU A 103 -22.71 -21.28 -0.42
C GLU A 103 -23.61 -21.28 0.83
N MET A 104 -23.66 -20.17 1.55
CA MET A 104 -24.54 -20.00 2.71
C MET A 104 -26.02 -20.15 2.35
N SER A 105 -26.44 -19.59 1.20
CA SER A 105 -27.83 -19.70 0.72
C SER A 105 -28.22 -21.13 0.36
N ILE A 106 -27.32 -21.85 -0.32
CA ILE A 106 -27.51 -23.27 -0.66
C ILE A 106 -27.57 -24.12 0.62
N LEU A 107 -26.68 -23.85 1.58
CA LEU A 107 -26.64 -24.56 2.86
C LEU A 107 -27.94 -24.36 3.65
N LYS A 108 -28.42 -23.11 3.78
CA LYS A 108 -29.70 -22.80 4.42
C LYS A 108 -30.86 -23.53 3.77
N SER A 109 -30.92 -23.57 2.43
CA SER A 109 -31.97 -24.29 1.70
C SER A 109 -31.94 -25.81 1.97
N LYS A 110 -30.75 -26.41 2.05
CA LYS A 110 -30.61 -27.84 2.38
C LYS A 110 -31.11 -28.14 3.79
N VAL A 111 -30.74 -27.31 4.77
CA VAL A 111 -31.20 -27.46 6.16
C VAL A 111 -32.73 -27.34 6.24
N GLU A 112 -33.33 -26.36 5.59
CA GLU A 112 -34.78 -26.19 5.58
C GLU A 112 -35.52 -27.40 4.96
N LYS A 113 -34.96 -27.99 3.89
CA LYS A 113 -35.50 -29.20 3.27
C LYS A 113 -35.37 -30.44 4.16
N LEU A 114 -34.31 -30.55 4.96
CA LEU A 114 -34.13 -31.65 5.91
C LEU A 114 -35.15 -31.55 7.05
N ASN A 115 -35.31 -30.37 7.65
CA ASN A 115 -36.29 -30.14 8.71
C ASN A 115 -37.72 -30.49 8.25
N LYS A 116 -38.10 -30.09 7.02
CA LYS A 116 -39.40 -30.41 6.42
C LYS A 116 -39.63 -31.91 6.15
N LYS A 117 -38.57 -32.73 6.10
CA LYS A 117 -38.68 -34.18 5.96
C LYS A 117 -38.82 -34.90 7.31
N GLU A 118 -38.29 -34.32 8.38
CA GLU A 118 -38.42 -34.89 9.74
C GLU A 118 -39.78 -34.61 10.36
N GLU A 119 -40.47 -33.55 9.91
CA GLU A 119 -41.84 -33.22 10.35
C GLU A 119 -42.95 -33.99 9.61
N LYS A 120 -42.61 -34.87 8.65
CA LYS A 120 -43.55 -35.72 7.89
C LYS A 120 -43.37 -37.19 8.21
#